data_AF-A0A0F8Y8K0-F1
#
_entry.id   AF-A0A0F8Y8K0-F1
#
_cell.length_a   1.000
_cell.length_b   1.000
_cell.length_c   1.000
_cell.angle_alpha   90.00
_cell.angle_beta   90.00
_cell.angle_gamma   90.00
#
_symmetry.space_group_name_H-M   'P 1'
#
loop_
_entity.id
_entity.type
_entity.pdbx_description
1 polymer ?
#
loop_
_entity_poly.entity_id
_entity_poly.type
_entity_poly.pdbx_seq_one_letter_code
_entity_poly.pdbx_strand_id
1 'polypeptide(L)'
;LLGYPDENHSTILRRRLYVLFKSLEGVTHNSPRNLLTRIQSRPYLISHLDTKAKALVIRQYNKHHTYLHYWRFLHVVDMLNNSNGNPIRIESSNFPKHEDSIEGSLMKHVQEAPYVHLRLRTASFICDILALGGFCKYLSMVNPKTSRPVVWIRKL
;
A
#
# COMPACT_ATOMS: atom_id res chain seq x y z
N LEU A 1 -20.29 -9.89 14.44
CA LEU A 1 -20.87 -8.68 13.82
C LEU A 1 -19.97 -7.50 14.13
N LEU A 2 -18.87 -7.36 13.38
CA LEU A 2 -18.04 -6.15 13.40
C LEU A 2 -18.54 -5.30 12.24
N GLY A 3 -19.13 -4.14 12.57
CA GLY A 3 -19.70 -3.22 11.59
C GLY A 3 -18.66 -2.80 10.58
N TYR A 4 -18.80 -3.29 9.35
CA TYR A 4 -18.15 -2.69 8.20
C TYR A 4 -18.93 -1.41 7.84
N PRO A 5 -18.26 -0.29 7.55
CA PRO A 5 -18.94 0.88 7.04
C PRO A 5 -19.58 0.53 5.70
N ASP A 6 -20.86 0.88 5.54
CA ASP A 6 -21.70 0.81 4.34
C ASP A 6 -21.25 -0.19 3.27
N GLU A 7 -21.99 -1.30 3.14
CA GLU A 7 -21.78 -2.30 2.08
C GLU A 7 -21.69 -1.66 0.69
N ASN A 8 -22.38 -0.54 0.45
CA ASN A 8 -22.31 0.21 -0.82
C ASN A 8 -20.96 0.92 -1.04
N HIS A 9 -20.40 1.59 -0.03
CA HIS A 9 -19.13 2.30 -0.18
C HIS A 9 -17.97 1.32 -0.33
N SER A 10 -17.97 0.25 0.47
CA SER A 10 -17.04 -0.87 0.36
C SER A 10 -17.12 -1.53 -1.02
N THR A 11 -18.32 -1.68 -1.59
CA THR A 11 -18.51 -2.28 -2.91
C THR A 11 -17.96 -1.40 -4.04
N ILE A 12 -18.20 -0.09 -4.01
CA ILE A 12 -17.67 0.85 -5.02
C ILE A 12 -16.15 0.87 -4.97
N LEU A 13 -15.56 0.97 -3.77
CA LEU A 13 -14.10 0.98 -3.61
C LEU A 13 -13.47 -0.32 -4.11
N ARG A 14 -14.04 -1.48 -3.74
CA ARG A 14 -13.60 -2.78 -4.22
C ARG A 14 -13.67 -2.88 -5.74
N ARG A 15 -14.73 -2.34 -6.36
CA ARG A 15 -14.86 -2.29 -7.83
C ARG A 15 -13.79 -1.42 -8.47
N ARG A 16 -13.50 -0.24 -7.90
CA ARG A 16 -12.43 0.65 -8.41
C ARG A 16 -11.05 0.00 -8.30
N LEU A 17 -10.76 -0.64 -7.16
CA LEU A 17 -9.51 -1.39 -6.97
C LEU A 17 -9.40 -2.56 -7.95
N TYR A 18 -10.48 -3.30 -8.19
CA TYR A 18 -10.50 -4.38 -9.17
C TYR A 18 -10.19 -3.89 -10.59
N VAL A 19 -10.84 -2.81 -11.03
CA VAL A 19 -10.58 -2.20 -12.35
C VAL A 19 -9.14 -1.72 -12.45
N LEU A 20 -8.61 -1.08 -11.40
CA LEU A 20 -7.21 -0.69 -11.33
C LEU A 20 -6.30 -1.91 -11.51
N PHE A 21 -6.48 -2.96 -10.72
CA PHE A 21 -5.62 -4.14 -10.77
C PHE A 21 -5.63 -4.80 -12.15
N LYS A 22 -6.81 -4.89 -12.78
CA LYS A 22 -6.91 -5.40 -14.16
C LYS A 22 -6.21 -4.52 -15.18
N SER A 23 -6.28 -3.19 -15.04
CA SER A 23 -5.59 -2.27 -15.96
C SER A 23 -4.06 -2.32 -15.85
N LEU A 24 -3.53 -2.76 -14.71
CA LEU A 24 -2.09 -2.84 -14.46
C LEU A 24 -1.52 -4.25 -14.67
N GLU A 25 -2.38 -5.26 -14.86
CA GLU A 25 -1.98 -6.66 -15.02
C GLU A 25 -1.08 -6.87 -16.25
N GLY A 26 0.00 -7.62 -16.08
CA GLY A 26 0.99 -7.89 -17.13
C GLY A 26 1.98 -6.75 -17.40
N VAL A 27 1.90 -5.63 -16.66
CA VAL A 27 2.74 -4.45 -16.90
C VAL A 27 3.84 -4.33 -15.84
N THR A 28 5.05 -3.98 -16.30
CA THR A 28 6.17 -3.64 -15.40
C THR A 28 6.10 -2.16 -15.03
N HIS A 29 6.14 -1.88 -13.74
CA HIS A 29 6.07 -0.53 -13.21
C HIS A 29 7.35 -0.14 -12.48
N ASN A 30 7.75 1.11 -12.70
CA ASN A 30 8.66 1.81 -11.81
C ASN A 30 7.87 2.37 -10.63
N SER A 31 8.43 2.30 -9.42
CA SER A 31 7.81 2.94 -8.26
C SER A 31 7.71 4.45 -8.47
N PRO A 32 6.53 5.07 -8.29
CA PRO A 32 6.38 6.53 -8.31
C PRO A 32 7.26 7.23 -7.26
N ARG A 33 7.65 6.54 -6.19
CA ARG A 33 8.55 7.09 -5.15
C ARG A 33 9.94 7.41 -5.66
N ASN A 34 10.39 6.76 -6.74
CA ASN A 34 11.69 7.00 -7.33
C ASN A 34 11.86 8.46 -7.82
N LEU A 35 10.76 9.19 -8.04
CA LEU A 35 10.79 10.62 -8.36
C LEU A 35 11.16 11.50 -7.17
N LEU A 36 10.97 11.00 -5.95
CA LEU A 36 11.16 11.75 -4.70
C LEU A 36 12.37 11.27 -3.90
N THR A 37 12.90 10.09 -4.20
CA THR A 37 14.01 9.49 -3.48
C THR A 37 15.23 9.34 -4.37
N ARG A 38 16.42 9.64 -3.84
CA ARG A 38 17.69 9.35 -4.52
C ARG A 38 17.92 7.85 -4.72
N ILE A 39 17.34 7.03 -3.85
CA ILE A 39 17.38 5.57 -3.96
C ILE A 39 16.30 5.15 -4.93
N GLN A 40 16.69 4.54 -6.04
CA GLN A 40 15.76 3.95 -6.99
C GLN A 40 15.39 2.54 -6.54
N SER A 41 14.10 2.33 -6.25
CA SER A 41 13.55 0.99 -6.11
C SER A 41 13.54 0.30 -7.47
N ARG A 42 13.80 -1.01 -7.45
CA ARG A 42 13.78 -1.83 -8.67
C ARG A 42 12.35 -1.91 -9.24
N PRO A 43 12.20 -2.00 -10.58
CA PRO A 43 10.90 -2.22 -11.19
C PRO A 43 10.27 -3.53 -10.70
N TYR A 44 8.93 -3.58 -10.73
CA TYR A 44 8.16 -4.77 -10.38
C TYR A 44 7.08 -5.03 -11.44
N LEU A 45 6.83 -6.30 -11.72
CA LEU A 45 5.75 -6.75 -12.60
C LEU A 45 4.51 -7.02 -11.75
N ILE A 46 3.35 -6.49 -12.17
CA ILE A 46 2.06 -6.96 -11.67
C ILE A 46 1.68 -8.19 -12.48
N SER A 47 1.93 -9.38 -11.92
CA SER A 47 1.84 -10.64 -12.66
C SER A 47 0.40 -11.00 -12.99
N HIS A 48 -0.44 -11.13 -11.95
CA HIS A 48 -1.83 -11.47 -12.10
C HIS A 48 -2.63 -11.15 -10.84
N LEU A 49 -3.95 -11.20 -10.98
CA LEU A 49 -4.85 -11.21 -9.85
C LEU A 49 -5.22 -12.64 -9.42
N ASP A 50 -4.85 -13.03 -8.20
CA ASP A 50 -5.28 -14.29 -7.60
C ASP A 50 -6.60 -14.09 -6.85
N THR A 51 -7.70 -14.50 -7.48
CA THR A 51 -9.05 -14.38 -6.93
C THR A 51 -9.28 -15.31 -5.73
N LYS A 52 -8.60 -16.46 -5.66
CA LYS A 52 -8.71 -17.42 -4.56
C LYS A 52 -8.01 -16.90 -3.31
N ALA A 53 -6.79 -16.39 -3.47
CA ALA A 53 -6.03 -15.76 -2.39
C ALA A 53 -6.50 -14.33 -2.06
N LYS A 54 -7.41 -13.76 -2.88
CA LYS A 54 -7.87 -12.37 -2.81
C LYS A 54 -6.69 -11.40 -2.75
N ALA A 55 -5.74 -11.60 -3.66
CA ALA A 55 -4.47 -10.90 -3.66
C ALA A 55 -4.02 -10.51 -5.06
N LEU A 56 -3.37 -9.36 -5.15
CA LEU A 56 -2.59 -9.00 -6.32
C LEU A 56 -1.19 -9.61 -6.19
N VAL A 57 -0.75 -10.35 -7.20
CA VAL A 57 0.56 -10.99 -7.19
C VAL A 57 1.54 -10.12 -7.96
N ILE A 58 2.59 -9.67 -7.27
CA ILE A 58 3.69 -8.94 -7.90
C ILE A 58 4.94 -9.82 -7.98
N ARG A 59 5.77 -9.60 -9.00
CA ARG A 59 7.07 -10.26 -9.17
C ARG A 59 8.16 -9.21 -9.23
N GLN A 60 9.11 -9.32 -8.31
CA GLN A 60 10.34 -8.54 -8.35
C GLN A 60 11.40 -9.28 -9.19
N TYR A 61 12.46 -8.56 -9.60
CA TYR A 61 13.55 -9.07 -10.43
C TYR A 61 14.17 -10.40 -9.93
N ASN A 62 14.12 -10.66 -8.61
CA ASN A 62 14.62 -11.90 -8.00
C ASN A 62 13.62 -13.08 -8.07
N LYS A 63 12.65 -13.06 -8.99
CA LYS A 63 11.65 -14.09 -9.29
C LYS A 63 10.66 -14.48 -8.18
N HIS A 64 10.82 -14.01 -6.94
CA HIS A 64 9.86 -14.29 -5.86
C HIS A 64 8.53 -13.54 -6.09
N HIS A 65 7.43 -14.27 -5.89
CA HIS A 65 6.08 -13.70 -5.87
C HIS A 65 5.79 -13.09 -4.50
N THR A 66 5.32 -11.85 -4.49
CA THR A 66 4.79 -11.21 -3.30
C THR A 66 3.28 -11.06 -3.46
N TYR A 67 2.54 -11.52 -2.45
CA TYR A 67 1.08 -11.44 -2.42
C TYR A 67 0.64 -10.18 -1.68
N LEU A 68 0.00 -9.28 -2.40
CA LEU A 68 -0.59 -8.05 -1.87
C LEU A 68 -2.09 -8.28 -1.68
N HIS A 69 -2.48 -8.74 -0.49
CA HIS A 69 -3.89 -9.04 -0.21
C HIS A 69 -4.76 -7.79 -0.26
N TYR A 70 -5.99 -7.95 -0.77
CA TYR A 70 -6.96 -6.88 -0.96
C TYR A 70 -7.25 -6.06 0.28
N TRP A 71 -7.32 -6.72 1.44
CA TRP A 71 -7.58 -6.05 2.70
C TRP A 71 -6.52 -4.98 3.01
N ARG A 72 -5.26 -5.15 2.56
CA ARG A 72 -4.21 -4.15 2.74
C ARG A 72 -4.52 -2.85 2.01
N PHE A 73 -5.04 -2.96 0.78
CA PHE A 73 -5.42 -1.80 -0.02
C PHE A 73 -6.60 -1.08 0.62
N LEU A 74 -7.63 -1.84 1.03
CA LEU A 74 -8.80 -1.27 1.71
C LEU A 74 -8.38 -0.55 2.99
N HIS A 75 -7.55 -1.19 3.82
CA HIS A 75 -7.03 -0.61 5.06
C HIS A 75 -6.29 0.71 4.82
N VAL A 76 -5.41 0.77 3.80
CA VAL A 76 -4.70 2.02 3.47
C VAL A 76 -5.64 3.10 2.93
N VAL A 77 -6.65 2.74 2.13
CA VAL A 77 -7.66 3.69 1.66
C VAL A 77 -8.49 4.23 2.82
N ASP A 78 -8.86 3.38 3.78
CA ASP A 78 -9.58 3.80 4.98
C ASP A 78 -8.73 4.74 5.83
N MET A 79 -7.44 4.44 6.03
CA MET A 79 -6.49 5.36 6.68
C MET A 79 -6.44 6.72 5.98
N LEU A 80 -6.35 6.72 4.64
CA LEU A 80 -6.33 7.95 3.83
C LEU A 80 -7.63 8.74 3.96
N ASN A 81 -8.78 8.08 3.97
CA ASN A 81 -10.08 8.73 4.16
C ASN A 81 -10.20 9.35 5.56
N ASN A 82 -9.74 8.64 6.58
CA ASN A 82 -9.80 9.08 7.98
C ASN A 82 -8.75 10.13 8.35
N SER A 83 -7.75 10.36 7.49
CA SER A 83 -6.70 11.35 7.73
C SER A 83 -7.15 12.81 7.60
N ASN A 84 -8.38 13.07 7.11
CA ASN A 84 -8.88 14.42 6.80
C ASN A 84 -7.92 15.23 5.91
N GLY A 85 -7.24 14.56 4.99
CA GLY A 85 -6.27 15.19 4.08
C GLY A 85 -4.89 15.39 4.69
N ASN A 86 -4.65 14.98 5.94
CA ASN A 86 -3.30 15.00 6.51
C ASN A 86 -2.42 13.93 5.83
N PRO A 87 -1.15 14.24 5.51
CA PRO A 87 -0.22 13.25 5.01
C PRO A 87 -0.03 12.10 6.01
N ILE A 88 0.09 10.88 5.50
CA ILE A 88 0.39 9.68 6.28
C ILE A 88 1.75 9.14 5.87
N ARG A 89 2.56 8.78 6.88
CA ARG A 89 3.88 8.23 6.69
C ARG A 89 3.79 6.77 6.23
N ILE A 90 4.58 6.36 5.24
CA ILE A 90 4.62 4.94 4.81
C ILE A 90 5.46 4.09 5.78
N GLU A 91 6.65 4.59 6.13
CA GLU A 91 7.73 3.91 6.85
C GLU A 91 8.19 2.58 6.20
N SER A 92 9.49 2.31 6.20
CA SER A 92 10.07 1.06 5.63
C SER A 92 11.00 0.35 6.62
N SER A 93 10.88 0.69 7.91
CA SER A 93 11.70 0.15 8.99
C SER A 93 11.52 -1.37 9.12
N ASN A 94 12.60 -2.09 9.47
CA ASN A 94 12.54 -3.51 9.83
C ASN A 94 11.69 -3.78 11.08
N PHE A 95 11.56 -2.77 11.93
CA PHE A 95 10.77 -2.78 13.14
C PHE A 95 10.03 -1.45 13.17
N PRO A 96 8.84 -1.33 12.56
CA PRO A 96 8.07 -0.09 12.66
C PRO A 96 7.74 0.10 14.14
N LYS A 97 8.31 1.15 14.72
CA LYS A 97 8.15 1.48 16.14
C LYS A 97 6.89 2.30 16.39
N HIS A 98 6.22 2.73 15.31
CA HIS A 98 5.15 3.70 15.36
C HIS A 98 3.92 3.18 14.60
N GLU A 99 2.81 3.05 15.32
CA GLU A 99 1.49 2.70 14.76
C GLU A 99 0.94 3.80 13.83
N ASP A 100 1.55 4.98 13.83
CA ASP A 100 1.19 6.14 13.01
C ASP A 100 1.62 6.04 11.53
N SER A 101 2.29 4.94 11.16
CA SER A 101 2.71 4.67 9.78
C SER A 101 1.84 3.60 9.12
N ILE A 102 1.81 3.61 7.79
CA ILE A 102 1.08 2.60 7.02
C ILE A 102 1.65 1.20 7.26
N GLU A 103 2.98 1.04 7.21
CA GLU A 103 3.61 -0.27 7.47
C GLU A 103 3.34 -0.72 8.91
N GLY A 104 3.44 0.18 9.90
CA GLY A 104 3.11 -0.13 11.30
C GLY A 104 1.66 -0.57 11.48
N SER A 105 0.71 0.16 10.89
CA SER A 105 -0.72 -0.15 10.96
C SER A 105 -1.06 -1.48 10.27
N LEU A 106 -0.49 -1.75 9.10
CA LEU A 106 -0.64 -3.04 8.41
C LEU A 106 -0.06 -4.20 9.22
N MET A 107 1.10 -4.01 9.87
CA MET A 107 1.70 -5.04 10.71
C MET A 107 0.85 -5.34 11.95
N LYS A 108 0.28 -4.33 12.61
CA LYS A 108 -0.64 -4.51 13.73
C LYS A 108 -1.90 -5.29 13.31
N HIS A 109 -2.51 -4.88 12.20
CA HIS A 109 -3.69 -5.56 11.66
C HIS A 109 -3.43 -7.04 11.35
N VAL A 110 -2.24 -7.39 10.84
CA VAL A 110 -1.83 -8.79 10.60
C VAL A 110 -1.74 -9.60 11.90
N GLN A 111 -1.29 -8.99 13.00
CA GLN A 111 -1.16 -9.65 14.30
C GLN A 111 -2.51 -9.92 14.94
N GLU A 112 -3.47 -9.02 14.74
CA GLU A 112 -4.83 -9.11 15.29
C GLU A 112 -5.75 -10.05 14.48
N ALA A 113 -5.46 -10.26 13.18
CA ALA A 113 -6.36 -10.93 12.21
C ALA A 113 -5.95 -12.37 11.79
N PRO A 114 -5.51 -13.24 12.72
CA PRO A 114 -4.83 -14.52 12.45
C PRO A 114 -3.88 -14.68 11.23
N TYR A 115 -3.32 -13.61 10.68
CA TYR A 115 -2.55 -13.66 9.42
C TYR A 115 -1.03 -13.68 9.61
N VAL A 116 -0.53 -14.25 10.72
CA VAL A 116 0.88 -14.16 11.17
C VAL A 116 1.93 -14.49 10.09
N HIS A 117 1.60 -15.35 9.12
CA HIS A 117 2.47 -15.72 7.99
C HIS A 117 2.62 -14.63 6.91
N LEU A 118 1.84 -13.55 6.97
CA LEU A 118 1.81 -12.46 5.99
C LEU A 118 2.57 -11.20 6.47
N ARG A 119 3.55 -11.31 7.37
CA ARG A 119 4.37 -10.18 7.89
C ARG A 119 5.35 -9.58 6.85
N LEU A 120 4.97 -9.53 5.58
CA LEU A 120 5.78 -8.99 4.50
C LEU A 120 5.68 -7.45 4.47
N ARG A 121 6.83 -6.81 4.26
CA ARG A 121 6.90 -5.36 3.99
C ARG A 121 6.28 -5.04 2.66
N THR A 122 5.07 -4.51 2.73
CA THR A 122 4.22 -4.36 1.54
C THR A 122 3.68 -2.96 1.40
N ALA A 123 3.74 -2.10 2.44
CA ALA A 123 3.17 -0.75 2.40
C ALA A 123 3.67 0.03 1.19
N SER A 124 4.97 -0.09 0.91
CA SER A 124 5.63 0.47 -0.26
C SER A 124 4.93 0.13 -1.59
N PHE A 125 4.66 -1.15 -1.85
CA PHE A 125 3.98 -1.57 -3.08
C PHE A 125 2.50 -1.23 -3.09
N ILE A 126 1.82 -1.37 -1.95
CA ILE A 126 0.42 -0.97 -1.79
C ILE A 126 0.26 0.51 -2.17
N CYS A 127 1.11 1.38 -1.62
CA CYS A 127 1.08 2.81 -1.89
C CYS A 127 1.45 3.14 -3.35
N ASP A 128 2.41 2.43 -3.94
CA ASP A 128 2.80 2.65 -5.35
C ASP A 128 1.61 2.39 -6.27
N ILE A 129 0.91 1.26 -6.07
CA ILE A 129 -0.25 0.86 -6.87
C ILE A 129 -1.43 1.83 -6.66
N LEU A 130 -1.70 2.23 -5.41
CA LEU A 130 -2.75 3.23 -5.13
C LEU A 130 -2.44 4.59 -5.76
N ALA A 131 -1.17 5.00 -5.79
CA ALA A 131 -0.75 6.23 -6.46
C ALA A 131 -0.93 6.13 -7.97
N LEU A 132 -0.56 5.00 -8.60
CA LEU A 132 -0.81 4.75 -10.02
C LEU A 132 -2.30 4.80 -10.37
N GLY A 133 -3.16 4.34 -9.46
CA GLY A 133 -4.61 4.41 -9.63
C GLY A 133 -5.27 5.74 -9.25
N GLY A 134 -4.50 6.76 -8.88
CA GLY A 134 -5.03 8.08 -8.53
C GLY A 134 -5.82 8.10 -7.21
N PHE A 135 -5.56 7.19 -6.28
CA PHE A 135 -6.16 7.21 -4.93
C PHE A 135 -5.40 8.14 -3.99
N CYS A 136 -4.11 8.28 -4.20
CA CYS A 136 -3.24 9.12 -3.39
C CYS A 136 -2.11 9.70 -4.24
N LYS A 137 -1.41 10.67 -3.66
CA LYS A 137 -0.16 11.18 -4.21
C LYS A 137 0.95 11.14 -3.18
N TYR A 138 2.16 10.98 -3.68
CA TYR A 138 3.35 11.04 -2.87
C TYR A 138 3.75 12.48 -2.52
N LEU A 139 4.30 12.63 -1.32
CA LEU A 139 4.87 13.88 -0.81
C LEU A 139 6.26 13.59 -0.26
N SER A 140 7.20 14.50 -0.54
CA SER A 140 8.49 14.54 0.14
C SER A 140 8.38 15.51 1.31
N MET A 141 8.63 15.02 2.52
CA MET A 141 8.62 15.81 3.74
C MET A 141 9.95 15.65 4.46
N VAL A 142 10.28 16.56 5.36
CA VAL A 142 11.48 16.46 6.20
C VAL A 142 11.07 15.89 7.56
N ASN A 143 11.76 14.84 8.01
CA ASN A 143 11.56 14.33 9.35
C ASN A 143 12.12 15.34 10.36
N PRO A 144 11.31 15.93 11.25
CA PRO A 144 11.77 16.98 12.16
C PRO A 144 12.82 16.49 13.17
N LYS A 145 12.87 15.19 13.48
CA LYS A 145 13.84 14.61 14.41
C LYS A 145 15.20 14.33 13.79
N THR A 146 15.27 14.12 12.48
CA THR A 146 16.52 13.68 11.80
C THR A 146 16.94 14.58 10.64
N SER A 147 16.12 15.56 10.28
CA SER A 147 16.27 16.45 9.12
C SER A 147 16.42 15.72 7.78
N ARG A 148 16.11 14.42 7.73
CA ARG A 148 16.21 13.60 6.52
C ARG A 148 14.91 13.67 5.72
N PRO A 149 14.98 13.68 4.37
CA PRO A 149 13.80 13.56 3.53
C PRO A 149 13.15 12.18 3.75
N VAL A 150 11.84 12.19 3.86
CA VAL A 150 11.00 11.02 4.08
C VAL A 150 9.79 11.10 3.16
N VAL A 151 9.31 9.92 2.76
CA VAL A 151 8.19 9.80 1.83
C VAL A 151 6.89 9.55 2.58
N TRP A 152 5.89 10.35 2.24
CA TRP A 152 4.53 10.30 2.76
C TRP A 152 3.55 10.16 1.61
N ILE A 153 2.32 9.77 1.91
CA ILE A 153 1.21 9.84 0.96
C ILE A 153 0.08 10.67 1.51
N ARG A 154 -0.68 11.27 0.62
CA ARG A 154 -1.90 12.01 0.95
C ARG A 154 -3.00 11.61 -0.02
N LYS A 155 -4.24 11.59 0.46
CA LYS A 155 -5.41 11.44 -0.40
C LYS A 155 -5.40 12.52 -1.49
N LEU A 156 -5.78 12.14 -2.70
CA LEU A 156 -5.98 13.08 -3.82
C LEU A 156 -7.27 13.85 -3.66
#